data_AF-Q2QSM1-F1
#
_entry.id   AF-Q2QSM1-F1
#
_cell.length_a   1.000
_cell.length_b   1.000
_cell.length_c   1.000
_cell.angle_alpha   90.00
_cell.angle_beta   90.00
_cell.angle_gamma   90.00
#
_symmetry.space_group_name_H-M   'P 1'
#
loop_
_entity.id
_entity.type
_entity.pdbx_description
1 polymer ?
#
loop_
_entity_poly.entity_id
_entity_poly.type
_entity_poly.pdbx_seq_one_letter_code
_entity_poly.pdbx_strand_id
1 'polypeptide(L)'
;MGRMVSVGDGIARVYGLNEIQAGEMVEFASGVKGIALNLENENVGIVVFGSDTAIKEGDLVKRTGSIVDVPPLSWGLPGRGGKEDCYRHPFSRCM
;
A
#
# COMPACT_ATOMS: atom_id res chain seq x y z
N MET A 1 -2.98 -7.93 12.80
CA MET A 1 -2.93 -8.82 11.62
C MET A 1 -4.36 -9.05 11.18
N GLY A 2 -4.61 -9.12 9.88
CA GLY A 2 -5.96 -9.29 9.32
C GLY A 2 -6.06 -10.49 8.37
N ARG A 3 -7.28 -10.75 7.92
CA ARG A 3 -7.60 -11.78 6.92
C ARG A 3 -8.26 -11.17 5.71
N MET A 4 -7.81 -11.60 4.55
CA MET A 4 -8.36 -11.22 3.26
C MET A 4 -9.79 -11.77 3.12
N VAL A 5 -10.72 -10.90 2.79
CA VAL A 5 -12.14 -11.23 2.56
C VAL A 5 -12.43 -11.35 1.08
N SER A 6 -11.97 -10.39 0.28
CA SER A 6 -12.07 -10.44 -1.19
C SER A 6 -11.05 -9.51 -1.85
N VAL A 7 -10.76 -9.73 -3.13
CA VAL A 7 -9.97 -8.81 -3.97
C VAL A 7 -10.62 -8.68 -5.34
N GLY A 8 -10.63 -7.46 -5.87
CA GLY A 8 -11.12 -7.15 -7.21
C GLY A 8 -10.68 -5.75 -7.61
N ASP A 9 -10.39 -5.55 -8.89
CA ASP A 9 -10.01 -4.24 -9.45
C ASP A 9 -8.81 -3.58 -8.70
N GLY A 10 -7.88 -4.39 -8.20
CA GLY A 10 -6.72 -3.92 -7.43
C GLY A 10 -7.05 -3.45 -6.00
N ILE A 11 -8.27 -3.68 -5.52
CA ILE A 11 -8.71 -3.35 -4.15
C ILE A 11 -8.97 -4.64 -3.38
N ALA A 12 -8.25 -4.82 -2.28
CA ALA A 12 -8.46 -5.92 -1.34
C ALA A 12 -9.25 -5.44 -0.13
N ARG A 13 -10.25 -6.22 0.28
CA ARG A 13 -11.00 -6.04 1.52
C ARG A 13 -10.41 -6.96 2.59
N VAL A 14 -10.05 -6.39 3.73
CA VAL A 14 -9.40 -7.13 4.81
C VAL A 14 -10.11 -6.87 6.13
N TYR A 15 -10.35 -7.94 6.88
CA TYR A 15 -10.96 -7.89 8.21
C TYR A 15 -9.90 -8.02 9.31
N GLY A 16 -10.11 -7.37 10.46
CA GLY A 16 -9.32 -7.60 11.69
C GLY A 16 -8.01 -6.81 11.80
N LEU A 17 -7.76 -5.85 10.90
CA LEU A 17 -6.63 -4.92 11.01
C LEU A 17 -6.89 -3.82 12.06
N ASN A 18 -7.08 -4.22 13.33
CA ASN A 18 -7.29 -3.30 14.45
C ASN A 18 -6.18 -2.25 14.53
N GLU A 19 -6.51 -0.99 14.83
CA GLU A 19 -5.56 0.13 14.97
C GLU A 19 -4.77 0.46 13.70
N ILE A 20 -5.26 0.07 12.51
CA ILE A 20 -4.58 0.47 11.26
C ILE A 20 -4.79 1.97 11.03
N GLN A 21 -3.78 2.63 10.50
CA GLN A 21 -3.86 4.02 10.12
C GLN A 21 -4.08 4.17 8.62
N ALA A 22 -4.77 5.24 8.21
CA ALA A 22 -4.95 5.55 6.81
C ALA A 22 -3.59 5.93 6.20
N GLY A 23 -3.29 5.44 5.01
CA GLY A 23 -1.98 5.58 4.38
C GLY A 23 -0.94 4.58 4.89
N GLU A 24 -1.28 3.67 5.81
CA GLU A 24 -0.31 2.67 6.30
C GLU A 24 -0.03 1.59 5.26
N MET A 25 1.26 1.25 5.12
CA MET A 25 1.69 0.13 4.29
C MET A 25 1.39 -1.21 4.94
N VAL A 26 0.88 -2.13 4.13
CA VAL A 26 0.62 -3.52 4.50
C VAL A 26 1.33 -4.48 3.56
N GLU A 27 1.53 -5.70 4.04
CA GLU A 27 2.09 -6.80 3.29
C GLU A 27 1.19 -8.03 3.40
N PHE A 28 0.88 -8.61 2.26
CA PHE A 28 0.12 -9.85 2.12
C PHE A 28 1.05 -11.06 2.27
N ALA A 29 0.50 -12.21 2.67
CA ALA A 29 1.26 -13.45 2.82
C ALA A 29 2.05 -13.84 1.54
N SER A 30 1.53 -13.49 0.36
CA SER A 30 2.17 -13.70 -0.94
C SER A 30 3.36 -12.78 -1.21
N GLY A 31 3.68 -11.85 -0.31
CA GLY A 31 4.73 -10.84 -0.48
C GLY A 31 4.30 -9.60 -1.27
N VAL A 32 3.05 -9.56 -1.73
CA VAL A 32 2.46 -8.37 -2.36
C VAL A 32 2.28 -7.29 -1.30
N LYS A 33 2.44 -6.03 -1.68
CA LYS A 33 2.29 -4.87 -0.78
C LYS A 33 1.06 -4.07 -1.13
N GLY A 34 0.58 -3.27 -0.19
CA GLY A 34 -0.52 -2.35 -0.42
C GLY A 34 -0.58 -1.21 0.58
N ILE A 35 -1.54 -0.31 0.40
CA ILE A 35 -1.81 0.81 1.31
C ILE A 35 -3.26 0.77 1.76
N ALA A 36 -3.48 0.93 3.07
CA ALA A 36 -4.81 1.12 3.64
C ALA A 36 -5.36 2.51 3.29
N LEU A 37 -6.52 2.59 2.63
CA LEU A 37 -7.17 3.86 2.29
C LEU A 37 -8.46 4.08 3.07
N ASN A 38 -9.34 3.07 3.11
CA ASN A 38 -10.65 3.19 3.73
C ASN A 38 -10.68 2.38 5.02
N LEU A 39 -10.94 3.06 6.14
CA LEU A 39 -11.01 2.44 7.47
C LEU A 39 -12.45 2.39 7.96
N GLU A 40 -13.10 1.24 7.81
CA GLU A 40 -14.37 0.97 8.48
C GLU A 40 -14.10 0.18 9.77
N ASN A 41 -15.06 0.18 10.71
CA ASN A 41 -14.91 -0.41 12.04
C ASN A 41 -14.49 -1.89 11.99
N GLU A 42 -14.87 -2.60 10.93
CA GLU A 42 -14.62 -4.03 10.76
C GLU A 42 -13.87 -4.38 9.47
N ASN A 43 -13.87 -3.47 8.49
CA ASN A 43 -13.33 -3.73 7.16
C ASN A 43 -12.36 -2.62 6.76
N VAL A 44 -11.24 -3.03 6.16
CA VAL A 44 -10.23 -2.11 5.66
C VAL A 44 -10.09 -2.32 4.16
N GLY A 45 -10.25 -1.22 3.42
CA GLY A 45 -9.98 -1.17 1.99
C GLY A 45 -8.51 -0.91 1.74
N ILE A 46 -7.84 -1.85 1.08
CA ILE A 46 -6.41 -1.81 0.79
C ILE A 46 -6.22 -1.77 -0.72
N VAL A 47 -5.53 -0.75 -1.21
CA VAL A 47 -5.07 -0.73 -2.59
C VAL A 47 -3.83 -1.58 -2.71
N VAL A 48 -3.89 -2.56 -3.62
CA VAL A 48 -2.82 -3.52 -3.85
C VAL A 48 -1.84 -2.95 -4.87
N PHE A 49 -0.55 -3.08 -4.57
CA PHE A 49 0.53 -2.76 -5.49
C PHE A 49 1.04 -4.03 -6.17
N GLY A 50 0.77 -4.15 -7.46
CA GLY A 50 1.17 -5.30 -8.27
C GLY A 50 -0.05 -6.07 -8.76
N SER A 51 0.12 -7.39 -8.96
CA SER A 51 -0.97 -8.24 -9.47
C SER A 51 -1.79 -8.80 -8.32
N ASP A 52 -3.10 -8.54 -8.36
CA ASP A 52 -4.11 -9.10 -7.46
C ASP A 52 -4.25 -10.62 -7.60
N THR A 53 -3.84 -11.20 -8.73
CA THR A 53 -3.89 -12.66 -8.97
C THR A 53 -3.09 -13.50 -7.98
N ALA A 54 -2.09 -12.91 -7.33
CA ALA A 54 -1.27 -13.57 -6.32
C ALA A 54 -1.91 -13.58 -4.91
N ILE A 55 -3.00 -12.83 -4.71
CA ILE A 55 -3.68 -12.69 -3.42
C ILE A 55 -4.95 -13.53 -3.43
N LYS A 56 -5.20 -14.29 -2.37
CA LYS A 56 -6.37 -15.15 -2.25
C LYS A 56 -7.19 -14.85 -1.00
N GLU A 57 -8.47 -15.18 -1.06
CA GLU A 57 -9.36 -15.12 0.09
C GLU A 57 -8.80 -15.95 1.25
N GLY A 58 -8.85 -15.40 2.46
CA GLY A 58 -8.26 -16.01 3.65
C GLY A 58 -6.78 -15.72 3.87
N ASP A 59 -6.08 -15.09 2.93
CA ASP A 59 -4.67 -14.73 3.12
C ASP A 59 -4.46 -13.82 4.33
N LEU A 60 -3.32 -14.02 4.99
CA LEU A 60 -2.92 -13.18 6.10
C LEU A 60 -2.37 -11.85 5.59
N VAL A 61 -2.80 -10.77 6.23
CA VAL A 61 -2.32 -9.43 5.95
C VAL A 61 -1.68 -8.85 7.21
N LYS A 62 -0.45 -8.39 7.06
CA LYS A 62 0.33 -7.80 8.13
C LYS A 62 0.49 -6.32 7.87
N ARG A 63 0.30 -5.54 8.93
CA ARG A 63 0.73 -4.15 8.91
C ARG A 63 2.22 -4.04 9.09
N THR A 64 2.81 -3.05 8.44
CA THR A 64 4.21 -2.70 8.61
C THR A 64 4.41 -1.58 9.65
N GLY A 65 3.34 -0.86 10.02
CA GLY A 65 3.41 0.33 10.87
C GLY A 65 4.10 1.53 10.20
N SER A 66 4.42 1.43 8.91
CA SER A 66 5.01 2.52 8.13
C SER A 66 3.90 3.26 7.38
N ILE A 67 3.67 4.52 7.71
CA ILE A 67 2.79 5.39 6.93
C ILE A 67 3.52 5.78 5.66
N VAL A 68 2.89 5.51 4.52
CA VAL A 68 3.39 5.97 3.23
C VAL A 68 3.07 7.45 3.11
N ASP A 69 4.10 8.26 3.25
CA ASP A 69 4.04 9.68 2.94
C ASP A 69 4.32 9.87 1.44
N VAL A 70 3.39 10.48 0.72
CA VAL A 70 3.66 10.93 -0.64
C VAL A 70 4.36 12.29 -0.51
N PRO A 71 5.63 12.41 -0.92
CA PRO A 71 6.33 13.67 -0.78
C PRO A 71 5.54 14.76 -1.51
N PRO A 72 5.40 15.96 -0.91
CA PRO A 72 4.69 17.05 -1.56
C PRO A 72 5.31 17.29 -2.93
N LEU A 73 4.48 17.28 -3.96
CA LEU A 73 4.88 17.52 -5.34
C LEU A 73 5.36 18.97 -5.46
N SER A 74 6.61 19.24 -5.05
CA SER A 74 7.26 20.52 -5.28
C SER A 74 7.59 20.63 -6.77
N TRP A 75 6.62 21.17 -7.49
CA TRP A 75 6.84 21.74 -8.81
C TRP A 75 7.79 22.94 -8.66
N GLY A 76 8.93 22.90 -9.36
CA GLY A 76 9.65 24.11 -9.74
C GLY A 76 10.77 24.64 -8.82
N LEU A 77 11.71 23.80 -8.37
CA LEU A 77 13.06 24.31 -8.06
C LEU A 77 13.96 24.11 -9.30
N PRO A 78 14.31 25.18 -10.04
CA PRO A 78 15.26 25.07 -11.13
C PRO A 78 16.66 24.80 -10.56
N GLY A 79 17.32 23.72 -10.98
CA GLY A 79 18.76 23.57 -10.75
C GLY A 79 19.37 22.19 -10.52
N ARG A 80 18.63 21.08 -10.55
CA ARG A 80 19.26 19.74 -10.54
C ARG A 80 18.54 18.80 -11.50
N GLY A 81 19.30 18.27 -12.45
CA GLY A 81 18.82 17.38 -13.51
C GLY A 81 18.30 16.04 -13.00
N GLY A 82 17.52 15.38 -13.86
CA GLY A 82 16.99 14.03 -13.68
C GLY A 82 15.72 13.99 -12.84
N LYS A 83 14.56 14.23 -13.46
CA LYS A 83 13.24 14.12 -12.80
C LYS A 83 12.27 13.32 -13.68
N GLU A 84 12.66 12.09 -13.95
CA GLU A 84 11.75 10.96 -14.12
C GLU A 84 11.97 10.04 -12.89
N ASP A 85 11.09 9.10 -12.57
CA ASP A 85 11.29 8.06 -11.52
C ASP A 85 10.71 8.22 -10.09
N CYS A 86 9.78 9.15 -9.80
CA CYS A 86 9.01 9.02 -8.54
C CYS A 86 7.89 7.95 -8.60
N TYR A 87 7.48 7.52 -9.80
CA TYR A 87 6.42 6.52 -9.98
C TYR A 87 6.91 5.19 -10.59
N ARG A 88 8.19 5.09 -10.93
CA ARG A 88 8.72 3.97 -11.73
C ARG A 88 9.60 2.98 -10.95
N HIS A 89 10.05 3.31 -9.74
CA HIS A 89 10.90 2.39 -8.97
C HIS A 89 10.46 2.21 -7.51
N PRO A 90 10.14 0.97 -7.07
CA PRO A 90 9.97 0.67 -5.67
C PRO A 90 11.36 0.63 -5.02
N PHE A 91 11.62 1.54 -4.08
CA PHE A 91 12.66 1.37 -3.05
C PHE A 91 14.14 1.29 -3.48
N SER A 92 14.63 2.08 -4.44
CA SER A 92 16.09 2.17 -4.63
C SER A 92 16.58 3.55 -5.07
N ARG A 93 17.29 4.20 -4.13
CA ARG A 93 18.14 5.40 -4.27
C ARG A 93 17.43 6.75 -4.43
N CYS A 94 17.07 7.33 -3.29
CA CYS A 94 17.48 8.71 -3.00
C CYS A 94 18.79 8.64 -2.20
N MET A 95 19.93 8.76 -2.86
CA MET A 95 21.24 9.03 -2.25
C MET A 95 21.97 10.04 -3.13
#